data_AF-A0A5E8B3V2-F1
#
_entry.id   AF-A0A5E8B3V2-F1
#
_cell.length_a   1.000
_cell.length_b   1.000
_cell.length_c   1.000
_cell.angle_alpha   90.00
_cell.angle_beta   90.00
_cell.angle_gamma   90.00
#
_symmetry.space_group_name_H-M   'P 1'
#
loop_
_entity.id
_entity.type
_entity.pdbx_description
1 polymer ?
#
loop_
_entity_poly.entity_id
_entity_poly.type
_entity_poly.pdbx_seq_one_letter_code
_entity_poly.pdbx_strand_id
1 'polypeptide(L)'
;MPPPPSSSSSSSSSSTSLPPSSSSQIFRKLESFRQPPDVPLETHERRFNRIAAPLLQNPRHQPTLMAIYMRTLASRDLRHSLAARAAACEIAPPTLTALQAEARALARKHTSIDAFSELYTMRQGPTISAAAHAAEIEKKLALLEMPLDDDLLQDLYRRSLRPEVAARLHSFQYRSYADLKSDAVRICP
;
A
#
# COMPACT_ATOMS: atom_id res chain seq x y z
N MET A 1 -38.08 76.76 -13.24
CA MET A 1 -37.22 76.09 -12.25
C MET A 1 -37.24 74.60 -12.57
N PRO A 2 -36.08 73.97 -12.85
CA PRO A 2 -36.01 72.53 -13.09
C PRO A 2 -36.12 71.72 -11.77
N PRO A 3 -36.60 70.45 -11.81
CA PRO A 3 -36.77 69.63 -10.61
C PRO A 3 -35.44 69.01 -10.12
N PRO A 4 -35.37 68.56 -8.84
CA PRO A 4 -34.15 68.01 -8.26
C PRO A 4 -33.85 66.59 -8.78
N PRO A 5 -32.58 66.16 -8.80
CA PRO A 5 -32.23 64.81 -9.20
C PRO A 5 -32.61 63.79 -8.11
N SER A 6 -33.19 62.69 -8.54
CA SER A 6 -33.52 61.52 -7.71
C SER A 6 -32.25 60.90 -7.12
N SER A 7 -32.22 60.77 -5.80
CA SER A 7 -31.21 59.98 -5.10
C SER A 7 -31.51 58.49 -5.27
N SER A 8 -30.80 57.83 -6.18
CA SER A 8 -30.73 56.38 -6.26
C SER A 8 -29.88 55.85 -5.11
N SER A 9 -30.54 55.34 -4.06
CA SER A 9 -29.87 54.58 -3.00
C SER A 9 -29.69 53.14 -3.46
N SER A 10 -28.55 52.84 -4.06
CA SER A 10 -28.13 51.46 -4.31
C SER A 10 -27.48 50.91 -3.03
N SER A 11 -28.25 50.16 -2.25
CA SER A 11 -27.73 49.35 -1.15
C SER A 11 -26.92 48.19 -1.72
N SER A 12 -25.61 48.41 -1.88
CA SER A 12 -24.65 47.34 -2.16
C SER A 12 -24.45 46.51 -0.90
N SER A 13 -25.23 45.43 -0.77
CA SER A 13 -24.98 44.38 0.21
C SER A 13 -23.75 43.57 -0.23
N SER A 14 -22.57 44.11 0.03
CA SER A 14 -21.29 43.40 -0.10
C SER A 14 -21.24 42.30 0.96
N SER A 15 -21.76 41.13 0.60
CA SER A 15 -21.55 39.89 1.35
C SER A 15 -20.05 39.60 1.34
N THR A 16 -19.37 40.03 2.39
CA THR A 16 -17.93 39.81 2.55
C THR A 16 -17.75 38.37 2.98
N SER A 17 -17.63 37.47 2.00
CA SER A 17 -17.23 36.08 2.22
C SER A 17 -15.87 36.10 2.91
N LEU A 18 -15.83 35.81 4.21
CA LEU A 18 -14.58 35.61 4.94
C LEU A 18 -13.72 34.60 4.15
N PRO A 19 -12.43 34.89 3.88
CA PRO A 19 -11.57 33.92 3.23
C PRO A 19 -11.55 32.64 4.08
N PRO A 20 -11.70 31.45 3.47
CA PRO A 20 -11.70 30.21 4.24
C PRO A 20 -10.40 30.12 5.03
N SER A 21 -10.48 29.83 6.33
CA SER A 21 -9.32 29.62 7.20
C SER A 21 -8.30 28.71 6.50
N SER A 22 -7.01 29.03 6.62
CA SER A 22 -5.90 28.27 6.00
C SER A 22 -6.09 26.75 6.12
N SER A 23 -6.54 26.25 7.28
CA SER A 23 -6.85 24.84 7.53
C SER A 23 -7.91 24.24 6.61
N SER A 24 -8.99 24.97 6.30
CA SER A 24 -10.07 24.51 5.42
C SER A 24 -9.62 24.37 3.99
N GLN A 25 -8.73 25.26 3.52
CA GLN A 25 -8.12 25.14 2.19
C GLN A 25 -7.21 23.91 2.12
N ILE A 26 -6.44 23.65 3.17
CA ILE A 26 -5.57 22.47 3.28
C ILE A 26 -6.39 21.18 3.29
N PHE A 27 -7.48 21.11 4.07
CA PHE A 27 -8.34 19.93 4.09
C PHE A 27 -8.96 19.64 2.73
N ARG A 28 -9.52 20.66 2.04
CA ARG A 28 -10.04 20.49 0.67
C ARG A 28 -8.97 19.98 -0.30
N LYS A 29 -7.73 20.45 -0.16
CA LYS A 29 -6.60 19.99 -0.98
C LYS A 29 -6.20 18.54 -0.65
N LEU A 30 -6.27 18.13 0.61
CA LEU A 30 -6.01 16.74 1.01
C LEU A 30 -7.12 15.80 0.52
N GLU A 31 -8.38 16.23 0.53
CA GLU A 31 -9.52 15.41 0.07
C GLU A 31 -9.48 15.09 -1.43
N SER A 32 -8.92 16.00 -2.24
CA SER A 32 -8.69 15.78 -3.66
C SER A 32 -7.41 15.00 -3.95
N PHE A 33 -6.51 14.82 -2.98
CA PHE A 33 -5.24 14.13 -3.14
C PHE A 33 -5.38 12.62 -2.96
N ARG A 34 -5.94 11.94 -3.96
CA ARG A 34 -6.06 10.47 -3.98
C ARG A 34 -4.72 9.82 -4.38
N GLN A 35 -4.37 8.73 -3.71
CA GLN A 35 -3.26 7.85 -4.08
C GLN A 35 -3.57 7.18 -5.42
N PRO A 36 -2.75 7.36 -6.46
CA PRO A 36 -2.87 6.56 -7.68
C PRO A 36 -2.50 5.09 -7.42
N PRO A 37 -3.06 4.12 -8.17
CA PRO A 37 -2.87 2.69 -7.91
C PRO A 37 -1.40 2.26 -7.95
N ASP A 38 -0.61 2.83 -8.86
CA ASP A 38 0.80 2.46 -9.05
C ASP A 38 1.77 3.23 -8.14
N VAL A 39 1.27 4.17 -7.33
CA VAL A 39 2.12 4.99 -6.47
C VAL A 39 2.36 4.26 -5.14
N PRO A 40 3.63 4.01 -4.76
CA PRO A 40 3.95 3.39 -3.48
C PRO A 40 3.37 4.17 -2.31
N LEU A 41 2.91 3.44 -1.28
CA LEU A 41 2.30 4.01 -0.08
C LEU A 41 3.18 5.09 0.56
N GLU A 42 4.48 4.84 0.67
CA GLU A 42 5.43 5.81 1.25
C GLU A 42 5.50 7.12 0.47
N THR A 43 5.42 7.06 -0.86
CA THR A 43 5.45 8.24 -1.72
C THR A 43 4.19 9.08 -1.52
N HIS A 44 3.05 8.40 -1.38
CA HIS A 44 1.77 9.04 -1.04
C HIS A 44 1.82 9.71 0.33
N GLU A 45 2.31 9.00 1.35
CA GLU A 45 2.46 9.52 2.72
C GLU A 45 3.34 10.77 2.80
N ARG A 46 4.49 10.76 2.13
CA ARG A 46 5.40 11.93 2.09
C ARG A 46 4.70 13.15 1.49
N ARG A 47 3.95 12.97 0.39
CA ARG A 47 3.20 14.06 -0.26
C ARG A 47 2.04 14.53 0.60
N PHE A 48 1.28 13.61 1.19
CA PHE A 48 0.18 13.90 2.10
C PHE A 48 0.69 14.75 3.28
N ASN A 49 1.77 14.30 3.94
CA ASN A 49 2.37 15.00 5.08
C ASN A 49 2.94 16.37 4.69
N ARG A 50 3.47 16.52 3.47
CA ARG A 50 3.91 17.84 2.97
C ARG A 50 2.76 18.83 2.83
N ILE A 51 1.59 18.38 2.40
CA ILE A 51 0.38 19.23 2.32
C ILE A 51 -0.19 19.49 3.72
N ALA A 52 -0.21 18.47 4.57
CA ALA A 52 -0.76 18.52 5.93
C ALA A 52 0.17 19.19 6.95
N ALA A 53 1.44 19.44 6.63
CA ALA A 53 2.47 19.99 7.51
C ALA A 53 1.99 21.07 8.51
N PRO A 54 1.28 22.13 8.09
CA PRO A 54 0.77 23.18 9.00
C PRO A 54 -0.27 22.69 10.02
N LEU A 55 -0.89 21.53 9.81
CA LEU A 55 -1.92 20.95 10.66
C LEU A 55 -1.42 19.81 11.56
N LEU A 56 -0.25 19.22 11.25
CA LEU A 56 0.24 18.01 11.92
C LEU A 56 0.50 18.20 13.41
N GLN A 57 0.90 19.41 13.83
CA GLN A 57 1.19 19.68 15.24
C GLN A 57 -0.06 19.99 16.08
N ASN A 58 -1.23 20.17 15.45
CA ASN A 58 -2.46 20.49 16.17
C ASN A 58 -3.29 19.22 16.45
N PRO A 59 -3.42 18.78 17.71
CA PRO A 59 -4.18 17.57 18.06
C PRO A 59 -5.63 17.61 17.60
N ARG A 60 -6.25 18.81 17.55
CA ARG A 60 -7.64 18.99 17.12
C ARG A 60 -7.87 18.59 15.66
N HIS A 61 -6.82 18.60 14.84
CA HIS A 61 -6.92 18.23 13.42
C HIS A 61 -6.64 16.76 13.15
N GLN A 62 -6.12 16.00 14.13
CA GLN A 62 -5.74 14.60 13.96
C GLN A 62 -6.90 13.70 13.49
N PRO A 63 -8.12 13.77 14.09
CA PRO A 63 -9.22 12.92 13.64
C PRO A 63 -9.60 13.17 12.17
N THR A 64 -9.63 14.44 11.75
CA THR A 64 -9.93 14.83 10.36
C THR A 64 -8.82 14.38 9.40
N LEU A 65 -7.56 14.57 9.78
CA LEU A 65 -6.41 14.14 8.97
C LEU A 65 -6.39 12.62 8.77
N MET A 66 -6.67 11.86 9.83
CA MET A 66 -6.79 10.40 9.78
C MET A 66 -7.92 9.96 8.85
N ALA A 67 -9.10 10.58 8.97
CA ALA A 67 -10.25 10.29 8.12
C ALA A 67 -9.97 10.59 6.64
N ILE A 68 -9.34 11.72 6.34
CA ILE A 68 -8.98 12.08 4.96
C ILE A 68 -7.90 11.12 4.44
N TYR A 69 -6.84 10.85 5.20
CA TYR A 69 -5.78 9.93 4.81
C TYR A 69 -6.35 8.56 4.40
N MET A 70 -7.19 7.95 5.23
CA MET A 70 -7.84 6.67 4.91
C MET A 70 -8.63 6.74 3.59
N ARG A 71 -9.42 7.79 3.37
CA ARG A 71 -10.17 7.94 2.10
C ARG A 71 -9.26 8.07 0.90
N THR A 72 -8.07 8.67 1.06
CA THR A 72 -7.14 8.89 -0.05
C THR A 72 -6.36 7.65 -0.48
N LEU A 73 -6.35 6.57 0.31
CA LEU A 73 -5.63 5.35 -0.05
C LEU A 73 -6.27 4.63 -1.24
N ALA A 74 -5.43 4.09 -2.13
CA ALA A 74 -5.88 3.39 -3.33
C ALA A 74 -6.50 2.02 -2.98
N SER A 75 -5.80 1.24 -2.17
CA SER A 75 -6.21 -0.12 -1.79
C SER A 75 -7.50 -0.11 -0.97
N ARG A 76 -8.52 -0.84 -1.44
CA ARG A 76 -9.78 -1.01 -0.72
C ARG A 76 -9.59 -1.82 0.57
N ASP A 77 -8.80 -2.89 0.51
CA ASP A 77 -8.60 -3.78 1.65
C ASP A 77 -7.79 -3.12 2.76
N LEU A 78 -6.80 -2.31 2.37
CA LEU A 78 -6.04 -1.49 3.32
C LEU A 78 -6.96 -0.47 4.03
N ARG A 79 -7.88 0.17 3.29
CA ARG A 79 -8.85 1.10 3.88
C ARG A 79 -9.76 0.43 4.88
N HIS A 80 -10.33 -0.73 4.54
CA HIS A 80 -11.23 -1.48 5.42
C HIS A 80 -10.50 -1.97 6.67
N SER A 81 -9.29 -2.53 6.52
CA SER A 81 -8.50 -3.03 7.64
C SER A 81 -8.09 -1.89 8.59
N LEU A 82 -7.66 -0.75 8.07
CA LEU A 82 -7.36 0.43 8.88
C LEU A 82 -8.59 0.98 9.60
N ALA A 83 -9.73 1.06 8.92
CA ALA A 83 -10.97 1.52 9.53
C ALA A 83 -11.43 0.60 10.67
N ALA A 84 -11.31 -0.72 10.50
CA ALA A 84 -11.63 -1.70 11.53
C ALA A 84 -10.73 -1.53 12.77
N ARG A 85 -9.41 -1.43 12.59
CA ARG A 85 -8.46 -1.24 13.71
C ARG A 85 -8.61 0.11 14.39
N ALA A 86 -8.90 1.17 13.62
CA ALA A 86 -9.19 2.49 14.18
C ALA A 86 -10.47 2.48 15.02
N ALA A 87 -11.52 1.78 14.57
CA ALA A 87 -12.78 1.64 15.30
C ALA A 87 -12.64 0.77 16.57
N ALA A 88 -11.78 -0.25 16.52
CA ALA A 88 -11.45 -1.11 17.66
C ALA A 88 -10.50 -0.45 18.67
N CYS A 89 -10.14 0.84 18.48
CA CYS A 89 -9.20 1.58 19.33
C CYS A 89 -7.79 0.93 19.44
N GLU A 90 -7.40 0.11 18.46
CA GLU A 90 -6.09 -0.57 18.45
C GLU A 90 -4.94 0.37 18.04
N ILE A 91 -5.26 1.56 17.53
CA ILE A 91 -4.29 2.56 17.08
C ILE A 91 -4.12 3.62 18.19
N ALA A 92 -3.26 3.33 19.15
CA ALA A 92 -2.94 4.22 20.27
C ALA A 92 -1.49 4.74 20.18
N PRO A 93 -1.24 6.07 20.21
CA PRO A 93 -2.22 7.16 20.26
C PRO A 93 -2.89 7.43 18.90
N PRO A 94 -4.14 7.95 18.86
CA PRO A 94 -4.90 8.19 17.63
C PRO A 94 -4.35 9.41 16.88
N THR A 95 -3.22 9.20 16.22
CA THR A 95 -2.49 10.20 15.46
C THR A 95 -2.33 9.73 14.03
N LEU A 96 -2.17 10.68 13.10
CA LEU A 96 -1.88 10.38 11.71
C LEU A 96 -0.61 9.52 11.57
N THR A 97 0.41 9.78 12.38
CA THR A 97 1.67 9.02 12.35
C THR A 97 1.47 7.57 12.80
N ALA A 98 0.71 7.33 13.87
CA ALA A 98 0.37 5.97 14.31
C ALA A 98 -0.45 5.23 13.24
N LEU A 99 -1.43 5.91 12.63
CA LEU A 99 -2.22 5.36 11.53
C LEU A 99 -1.36 5.02 10.30
N GLN A 100 -0.39 5.87 9.93
CA GLN A 100 0.55 5.62 8.83
C GLN A 100 1.53 4.48 9.14
N ALA A 101 1.97 4.36 10.39
CA ALA A 101 2.76 3.20 10.82
C ALA A 101 1.97 1.91 10.66
N GLU A 102 0.70 1.92 11.07
CA GLU A 102 -0.18 0.78 10.90
C GLU A 102 -0.48 0.48 9.43
N ALA A 103 -0.72 1.51 8.61
CA ALA A 103 -0.95 1.35 7.18
C ALA A 103 0.22 0.65 6.50
N ARG A 104 1.46 0.99 6.87
CA ARG A 104 2.66 0.33 6.38
C ARG A 104 2.77 -1.12 6.86
N ALA A 105 2.41 -1.40 8.12
CA ALA A 105 2.41 -2.77 8.65
C ALA A 105 1.37 -3.65 7.92
N LEU A 106 0.14 -3.16 7.75
CA LEU A 106 -0.91 -3.85 7.00
C LEU A 106 -0.56 -4.01 5.51
N ALA A 107 0.03 -2.99 4.89
CA ALA A 107 0.45 -3.09 3.50
C ALA A 107 1.49 -4.20 3.31
N ARG A 108 2.51 -4.29 4.19
CA ARG A 108 3.48 -5.38 4.16
C ARG A 108 2.82 -6.75 4.35
N LYS A 109 1.88 -6.86 5.30
CA LYS A 109 1.11 -8.10 5.52
C LYS A 109 0.34 -8.52 4.28
N HIS A 110 -0.41 -7.60 3.65
CA HIS A 110 -1.14 -7.90 2.43
C HIS A 110 -0.19 -8.32 1.29
N THR A 111 0.90 -7.59 1.08
CA THR A 111 1.92 -7.97 0.09
C THR A 111 2.52 -9.34 0.37
N SER A 112 2.76 -9.67 1.64
CA SER A 112 3.24 -11.00 2.05
C SER A 112 2.21 -12.09 1.76
N ILE A 113 0.92 -11.85 2.01
CA ILE A 113 -0.18 -12.79 1.74
C ILE A 113 -0.33 -13.00 0.23
N ASP A 114 -0.30 -11.92 -0.55
CA ASP A 114 -0.38 -11.97 -2.01
C ASP A 114 0.81 -12.75 -2.58
N ALA A 115 2.03 -12.45 -2.12
CA ALA A 115 3.24 -13.16 -2.52
C ALA A 115 3.20 -14.65 -2.16
N PHE A 116 2.69 -14.99 -0.96
CA PHE A 116 2.52 -16.39 -0.55
C PHE A 116 1.50 -17.12 -1.44
N SER A 117 0.38 -16.46 -1.77
CA SER A 117 -0.67 -17.02 -2.63
C SER A 117 -0.17 -17.25 -4.06
N GLU A 118 0.62 -16.31 -4.58
CA GLU A 118 1.30 -16.45 -5.87
C GLU A 118 2.31 -17.59 -5.83
N LEU A 119 3.18 -17.68 -4.82
CA LEU A 119 4.14 -18.79 -4.67
C LEU A 119 3.47 -20.17 -4.69
N TYR A 120 2.30 -20.30 -4.06
CA TYR A 120 1.55 -21.56 -4.04
C TYR A 120 0.99 -21.96 -5.42
N THR A 121 0.63 -20.96 -6.22
CA THR A 121 0.00 -21.14 -7.54
C THR A 121 0.99 -21.07 -8.70
N MET A 122 2.21 -20.58 -8.47
CA MET A 122 3.28 -20.50 -9.47
C MET A 122 3.60 -21.86 -10.08
N ARG A 123 3.72 -21.89 -11.40
CA ARG A 123 4.15 -23.05 -12.17
C ARG A 123 5.15 -22.61 -13.24
N GLN A 124 6.19 -23.40 -13.42
CA GLN A 124 7.21 -23.17 -14.43
C GLN A 124 6.57 -23.37 -15.81
N GLY A 125 6.54 -22.29 -16.61
CA GLY A 125 6.05 -22.33 -17.99
C GLY A 125 6.89 -23.22 -18.91
N PRO A 126 6.33 -23.69 -20.04
CA PRO A 126 7.02 -24.62 -20.94
C PRO A 126 8.28 -24.04 -21.58
N THR A 127 8.38 -22.71 -21.68
CA THR A 127 9.52 -22.00 -22.28
C THR A 127 10.45 -21.36 -21.25
N ILE A 128 10.11 -21.43 -19.95
CA ILE A 128 10.87 -20.77 -18.88
C ILE A 128 11.94 -21.73 -18.36
N SER A 129 13.21 -21.30 -18.37
CA SER A 129 14.31 -22.09 -17.79
C SER A 129 14.15 -22.25 -16.28
N ALA A 130 14.75 -23.30 -15.71
CA ALA A 130 14.73 -23.48 -14.25
C ALA A 130 15.39 -22.30 -13.53
N ALA A 131 16.41 -21.68 -14.13
CA ALA A 131 17.07 -20.48 -13.62
C ALA A 131 16.14 -19.26 -13.57
N ALA A 132 15.41 -18.99 -14.66
CA ALA A 132 14.48 -17.87 -14.71
C ALA A 132 13.32 -18.06 -13.72
N HIS A 133 12.78 -19.28 -13.64
CA HIS A 133 11.72 -19.65 -12.69
C HIS A 133 12.19 -19.52 -11.24
N ALA A 134 13.40 -20.00 -10.93
CA ALA A 134 13.99 -19.83 -9.60
C ALA A 134 14.15 -18.35 -9.23
N ALA A 135 14.63 -17.51 -10.15
CA ALA A 135 14.75 -16.07 -9.90
C ALA A 135 13.39 -15.40 -9.64
N GLU A 136 12.32 -15.86 -10.27
CA GLU A 136 10.97 -15.37 -10.01
C GLU A 136 10.47 -15.77 -8.60
N ILE A 137 10.73 -17.01 -8.19
CA ILE A 137 10.42 -17.50 -6.84
C ILE A 137 11.19 -16.70 -5.77
N GLU A 138 12.49 -16.47 -5.95
CA GLU A 138 13.28 -15.66 -5.01
C GLU A 138 12.73 -14.24 -4.87
N LYS A 139 12.27 -13.62 -5.98
CA LYS A 139 11.62 -12.31 -5.93
C LYS A 139 10.37 -12.31 -5.08
N LYS A 140 9.55 -13.38 -5.13
CA LYS A 140 8.35 -13.50 -4.29
C LYS A 140 8.69 -13.81 -2.84
N LEU A 141 9.69 -14.66 -2.59
CA LEU A 141 10.17 -14.96 -1.24
C LEU A 141 10.68 -13.71 -0.52
N ALA A 142 11.33 -12.79 -1.26
CA ALA A 142 11.78 -11.51 -0.71
C ALA A 142 10.65 -10.56 -0.26
N LEU A 143 9.39 -10.83 -0.64
CA LEU A 143 8.23 -10.05 -0.25
C LEU A 143 7.53 -10.59 1.01
N LEU A 144 7.94 -11.76 1.51
CA LEU A 144 7.34 -12.37 2.69
C LEU A 144 7.78 -11.65 3.97
N GLU A 145 6.84 -11.42 4.87
CA GLU A 145 7.13 -10.84 6.19
C GLU A 145 7.88 -11.83 7.09
N MET A 146 7.60 -13.12 6.93
CA MET A 146 8.25 -14.20 7.67
C MET A 146 8.95 -15.16 6.71
N PRO A 147 10.18 -15.61 7.04
CA PRO A 147 10.84 -16.65 6.26
C PRO A 147 10.03 -17.94 6.35
N LEU A 148 10.02 -18.70 5.26
CA LEU A 148 9.43 -20.03 5.23
C LEU A 148 10.45 -21.07 5.68
N ASP A 149 9.95 -22.13 6.29
CA ASP A 149 10.78 -23.29 6.63
C ASP A 149 11.35 -23.93 5.37
N ASP A 150 12.58 -24.42 5.47
CA ASP A 150 13.31 -24.94 4.32
C ASP A 150 12.58 -26.15 3.68
N ASP A 151 11.99 -27.03 4.49
CA ASP A 151 11.19 -28.17 4.00
C ASP A 151 9.99 -27.70 3.17
N LEU A 152 9.29 -26.66 3.64
CA LEU A 152 8.15 -26.07 2.94
C LEU A 152 8.62 -25.40 1.63
N LEU A 153 9.76 -24.72 1.64
CA LEU A 153 10.36 -24.13 0.43
C LEU A 153 10.72 -25.19 -0.60
N GLN A 154 11.31 -26.31 -0.18
CA GLN A 154 11.62 -27.42 -1.07
C GLN A 154 10.36 -28.00 -1.69
N ASP A 155 9.31 -28.21 -0.89
CA ASP A 155 8.04 -28.75 -1.39
C ASP A 155 7.33 -27.80 -2.36
N LEU A 156 7.27 -26.51 -2.04
CA LEU A 156 6.72 -25.48 -2.92
C LEU A 156 7.51 -25.41 -4.23
N TYR A 157 8.84 -25.40 -4.15
CA TYR A 157 9.69 -25.35 -5.32
C TYR A 157 9.48 -26.58 -6.22
N ARG A 158 9.52 -27.80 -5.67
CA ARG A 158 9.26 -29.03 -6.45
C ARG A 158 7.89 -29.02 -7.12
N ARG A 159 6.85 -28.57 -6.42
CA ARG A 159 5.48 -28.45 -6.98
C ARG A 159 5.36 -27.37 -8.05
N SER A 160 6.19 -26.34 -7.98
CA SER A 160 6.21 -25.27 -8.97
C SER A 160 6.94 -25.65 -10.25
N LEU A 161 7.84 -26.64 -10.21
CA LEU A 161 8.62 -27.06 -11.38
C LEU A 161 7.76 -27.83 -12.38
N ARG A 162 8.23 -27.88 -13.63
CA ARG A 162 7.63 -28.76 -14.64
C ARG A 162 7.77 -30.23 -14.24
N PRO A 163 6.82 -31.10 -14.59
CA PRO A 163 6.87 -32.52 -14.23
C PRO A 163 8.18 -33.21 -14.66
N GLU A 164 8.72 -32.86 -15.82
CA GLU A 164 9.96 -33.45 -16.34
C GLU A 164 11.18 -33.04 -15.49
N VAL A 165 11.20 -31.80 -15.02
CA VAL A 165 12.26 -31.27 -14.15
C VAL A 165 12.12 -31.87 -12.75
N ALA A 166 10.90 -31.87 -12.20
CA ALA A 166 10.61 -32.43 -10.90
C ALA A 166 10.94 -33.92 -10.82
N ALA A 167 10.63 -34.70 -11.87
CA ALA A 167 10.96 -36.12 -11.95
C ALA A 167 12.47 -36.38 -11.90
N ARG A 168 13.27 -35.54 -12.57
CA ARG A 168 14.74 -35.63 -12.53
C ARG A 168 15.33 -35.30 -11.16
N LEU A 169 14.65 -34.48 -10.38
CA LEU A 169 15.08 -34.09 -9.03
C LEU A 169 14.59 -35.04 -7.93
N HIS A 170 13.50 -35.78 -8.17
CA HIS A 170 12.88 -36.66 -7.18
C HIS A 170 13.80 -37.82 -6.73
N SER A 171 14.79 -38.20 -7.54
CA SER A 171 15.78 -39.22 -7.18
C SER A 171 16.80 -38.75 -6.13
N PHE A 172 16.84 -37.46 -5.81
CA PHE A 172 17.84 -36.87 -4.92
C PHE A 172 17.21 -36.41 -3.61
N GLN A 173 17.91 -36.66 -2.51
CA GLN A 173 17.59 -36.06 -1.21
C GLN A 173 18.39 -34.77 -1.05
N TYR A 174 17.70 -33.70 -0.69
CA TYR A 174 18.29 -32.37 -0.52
C TYR A 174 18.26 -31.97 0.95
N ARG A 175 19.36 -31.37 1.42
CA ARG A 175 19.48 -30.87 2.80
C ARG A 175 18.95 -29.46 2.96
N SER A 176 18.92 -28.70 1.86
CA SER A 176 18.42 -27.34 1.84
C SER A 176 17.71 -27.03 0.53
N TYR A 177 16.84 -26.03 0.56
CA TYR A 177 16.24 -25.41 -0.62
C TYR A 177 17.31 -24.83 -1.55
N ALA A 178 18.41 -24.29 -1.00
CA ALA A 178 19.53 -23.78 -1.78
C ALA A 178 20.18 -24.88 -2.64
N ASP A 179 20.38 -26.07 -2.08
CA ASP A 179 20.95 -27.23 -2.79
C ASP A 179 20.01 -27.69 -3.92
N LEU A 180 18.71 -27.82 -3.62
CA LEU A 180 17.69 -28.21 -4.59
C LEU A 180 17.63 -27.23 -5.77
N LYS A 181 17.63 -25.92 -5.48
CA LYS A 181 17.64 -24.86 -6.50
C LYS A 181 18.89 -24.93 -7.35
N SER A 182 20.07 -25.07 -6.75
CA SER A 182 21.34 -25.14 -7.47
C SER A 182 21.35 -26.32 -8.46
N ASP A 183 20.90 -27.49 -8.01
CA ASP A 183 20.81 -28.68 -8.84
C ASP A 183 19.75 -28.56 -9.94
N ALA A 184 18.58 -27.98 -9.64
CA ALA A 184 17.55 -27.73 -10.65
C ALA A 184 18.07 -26.88 -11.81
N VAL A 185 18.81 -25.82 -11.49
CA VAL A 185 19.44 -24.93 -12.49
C VAL A 185 20.54 -25.64 -13.27
N ARG A 186 21.35 -26.48 -12.61
CA ARG A 186 22.44 -27.21 -13.26
C ARG A 186 21.93 -28.31 -14.19
N ILE A 187 20.90 -29.04 -13.78
CA ILE A 187 20.38 -30.22 -14.48
C ILE A 187 19.44 -29.83 -15.64
N CYS A 188 18.74 -28.70 -15.49
CA CYS A 188 17.75 -28.20 -16.43
C CYS A 188 18.00 -26.72 -16.77
N PRO A 189 19.05 -26.42 -17.56
CA PRO A 189 19.38 -25.05 -17.97
C PRO A 189 18.26 -24.37 -18.77
#